data_AF-A0A8K0QLR7-F1
#
_entry.id   AF-A0A8K0QLR7-F1
#
_cell.length_a   1.000
_cell.length_b   1.000
_cell.length_c   1.000
_cell.angle_alpha   90.00
_cell.angle_beta   90.00
_cell.angle_gamma   90.00
#
_symmetry.space_group_name_H-M   'P 1'
#
loop_
_entity.id
_entity.type
_entity.pdbx_description
1 polymer ?
#
loop_
_entity_poly.entity_id
_entity_poly.type
_entity_poly.pdbx_seq_one_letter_code
_entity_poly.pdbx_strand_id
1 'polypeptide(L)'
;MGSTDLLDWYGSTPLFAAVRNGHSEVVDLLLATSKDWVDSKDGFGRSLMWWAKRQGHVHIAQILTDCAAQAGLHIAAEDVPLANQPSLFSAHLPWCDACTLSICDGDEYQACETCVGGSFAIFSECFQMGVRCLDDSHVLLSRVR
;
A
#
# COMPACT_ATOMS: atom_id res chain seq x y z
N MET A 1 -6.34 -8.83 -24.24
CA MET A 1 -5.93 -7.58 -23.56
C MET A 1 -7.04 -7.26 -22.57
N GLY A 2 -7.00 -7.89 -21.39
CA GLY A 2 -8.04 -7.75 -20.38
C GLY A 2 -7.73 -6.54 -19.50
N SER A 3 -8.62 -5.55 -19.52
CA SER A 3 -8.53 -4.35 -18.70
C SER A 3 -8.73 -4.69 -17.22
N THR A 4 -7.64 -4.98 -16.51
CA THR A 4 -7.55 -4.85 -15.04
C THR A 4 -7.18 -3.43 -14.61
N ASP A 5 -7.33 -2.46 -15.51
CA ASP A 5 -7.01 -1.03 -15.33
C ASP A 5 -8.02 -0.27 -14.45
N LEU A 6 -8.87 -0.98 -13.70
CA LEU A 6 -9.69 -0.35 -12.68
C LEU A 6 -8.79 -0.06 -11.47
N LEU A 7 -8.33 1.18 -11.43
CA LEU A 7 -7.53 1.71 -10.35
C LEU A 7 -8.44 2.20 -9.22
N ASP A 8 -8.05 1.96 -7.97
CA ASP A 8 -8.66 2.64 -6.83
C ASP A 8 -8.28 4.15 -6.81
N TRP A 9 -8.80 4.89 -5.82
CA TRP A 9 -8.49 6.33 -5.63
C TRP A 9 -6.99 6.63 -5.47
N TYR A 10 -6.16 5.61 -5.25
CA TYR A 10 -4.72 5.71 -5.05
C TYR A 10 -3.93 5.19 -6.27
N GLY A 11 -4.59 4.91 -7.39
CA GLY A 11 -3.91 4.36 -8.56
C GLY A 11 -3.54 2.88 -8.40
N SER A 12 -4.16 2.16 -7.46
CA SER A 12 -3.83 0.76 -7.15
C SER A 12 -4.69 -0.20 -7.97
N THR A 13 -4.06 -1.18 -8.60
CA THR A 13 -4.76 -2.32 -9.21
C THR A 13 -5.27 -3.30 -8.14
N PRO A 14 -6.16 -4.24 -8.47
CA PRO A 14 -6.57 -5.30 -7.55
C PRO A 14 -5.40 -6.10 -6.96
N LEU A 15 -4.32 -6.27 -7.73
CA LEU A 15 -3.10 -6.95 -7.27
C LEU A 15 -2.40 -6.15 -6.15
N PHE A 16 -2.30 -4.82 -6.29
CA PHE A 16 -1.78 -3.97 -5.23
C PHE A 16 -2.64 -4.03 -3.96
N ALA A 17 -3.97 -4.00 -4.11
CA ALA A 17 -4.87 -4.11 -2.96
C ALA A 17 -4.72 -5.46 -2.23
N ALA A 18 -4.56 -6.56 -2.97
CA ALA A 18 -4.34 -7.90 -2.40
C ALA A 18 -2.99 -8.00 -1.67
N VAL A 19 -1.92 -7.47 -2.27
CA VAL A 19 -0.59 -7.44 -1.64
C VAL A 19 -0.58 -6.55 -0.40
N ARG A 20 -1.15 -5.34 -0.47
CA ARG A 20 -1.24 -4.40 0.67
C ARG A 20 -1.96 -5.00 1.88
N ASN A 21 -3.00 -5.78 1.65
CA ASN A 21 -3.86 -6.32 2.72
C ASN A 21 -3.54 -7.76 3.12
N GLY A 22 -2.53 -8.41 2.54
CA GLY A 22 -2.11 -9.74 2.97
C GLY A 22 -2.92 -10.89 2.37
N HIS A 23 -3.67 -10.67 1.28
CA HIS A 23 -4.53 -11.68 0.67
C HIS A 23 -3.74 -12.60 -0.30
N SER A 24 -2.87 -13.46 0.22
CA SER A 24 -1.95 -14.29 -0.58
C SER A 24 -2.65 -15.15 -1.65
N GLU A 25 -3.77 -15.79 -1.32
CA GLU A 25 -4.52 -16.61 -2.30
C GLU A 25 -5.02 -15.78 -3.49
N VAL A 26 -5.44 -14.53 -3.23
CA VAL A 26 -5.87 -13.60 -4.29
C VAL A 26 -4.67 -13.14 -5.12
N VAL A 27 -3.51 -12.94 -4.50
CA VAL A 27 -2.26 -12.61 -5.21
C VAL A 27 -1.89 -13.73 -6.18
N ASP A 28 -1.92 -14.99 -5.73
CA ASP A 28 -1.65 -16.15 -6.59
C ASP A 28 -2.61 -16.22 -7.78
N LEU A 29 -3.92 -16.07 -7.53
CA LEU A 29 -4.94 -16.08 -8.59
C LEU A 29 -4.74 -14.96 -9.62
N LEU A 30 -4.38 -13.75 -9.17
CA LEU A 30 -4.15 -12.62 -10.07
C LEU A 30 -2.86 -12.79 -10.89
N LEU A 31 -1.76 -13.23 -10.27
CA LEU A 31 -0.49 -13.48 -10.98
C LEU A 31 -0.56 -14.68 -11.93
N ALA A 32 -1.45 -15.65 -11.66
CA ALA A 32 -1.74 -16.73 -12.60
C ALA A 32 -2.39 -16.23 -13.91
N THR A 33 -3.07 -15.08 -13.87
CA THR A 33 -3.64 -14.45 -15.07
C THR A 33 -2.57 -13.80 -15.94
N SER A 34 -1.57 -13.16 -15.32
CA SER A 34 -0.42 -12.56 -16.00
C SER A 34 0.75 -12.37 -15.04
N LYS A 35 1.84 -13.11 -15.26
CA LYS A 35 3.05 -13.03 -14.44
C LYS A 35 3.82 -11.73 -14.64
N ASP A 36 3.64 -11.07 -15.78
CA ASP A 36 4.30 -9.80 -16.12
C ASP A 36 3.89 -8.66 -15.18
N TRP A 37 2.80 -8.82 -14.43
CA TRP A 37 2.34 -7.82 -13.46
C TRP A 37 3.18 -7.76 -12.18
N VAL A 38 4.07 -8.72 -11.95
CA VAL A 38 4.88 -8.81 -10.73
C VAL A 38 5.83 -7.62 -10.52
N ASP A 39 6.22 -6.93 -11.60
CA ASP A 39 7.07 -5.72 -11.56
C ASP A 39 6.27 -4.42 -11.73
N SER A 40 4.95 -4.48 -11.55
CA SER A 40 4.10 -3.29 -11.63
C SER A 40 4.45 -2.28 -10.52
N LYS A 41 4.22 -1.01 -10.82
CA LYS A 41 4.29 0.10 -9.86
C LYS A 41 2.93 0.75 -9.68
N ASP A 42 2.61 1.16 -8.45
CA ASP A 42 1.38 1.89 -8.17
C ASP A 42 1.49 3.36 -8.61
N GLY A 43 0.42 4.13 -8.41
CA GLY A 43 0.38 5.57 -8.75
C GLY A 43 1.44 6.43 -8.06
N PHE A 44 2.14 5.90 -7.06
CA PHE A 44 3.23 6.57 -6.32
C PHE A 44 4.60 5.95 -6.63
N GLY A 45 4.70 5.09 -7.65
CA GLY A 45 5.95 4.47 -8.09
C GLY A 45 6.43 3.30 -7.22
N ARG A 46 5.60 2.78 -6.33
CA ARG A 46 5.95 1.68 -5.41
C ARG A 46 5.68 0.33 -6.03
N SER A 47 6.63 -0.59 -5.90
CA SER A 47 6.49 -1.98 -6.35
C SER A 47 5.58 -2.82 -5.43
N LEU A 48 5.12 -3.97 -5.91
CA LEU A 48 4.44 -4.97 -5.07
C LEU A 48 5.35 -5.46 -3.93
N MET A 49 6.65 -5.62 -4.20
CA MET A 49 7.64 -6.03 -3.19
C MET A 49 7.75 -4.99 -2.07
N TRP A 50 7.73 -3.69 -2.41
CA TRP A 50 7.71 -2.61 -1.43
C TRP A 50 6.52 -2.76 -0.47
N TRP A 51 5.32 -3.00 -1.01
CA TRP A 51 4.10 -3.17 -0.21
C TRP A 51 4.15 -4.42 0.67
N ALA A 52 4.56 -5.57 0.12
CA ALA A 52 4.68 -6.81 0.89
C ALA A 52 5.64 -6.65 2.08
N LYS A 53 6.79 -6.02 1.88
CA LYS A 53 7.78 -5.77 2.95
C LYS A 53 7.29 -4.76 3.97
N ARG A 54 6.72 -3.64 3.53
CA ARG A 54 6.17 -2.62 4.42
C ARG A 54 5.14 -3.20 5.36
N GLN A 55 4.29 -4.10 4.87
CA GLN A 55 3.20 -4.68 5.67
C GLN A 55 3.63 -5.93 6.46
N GLY A 56 4.88 -6.38 6.31
CA GLY A 56 5.36 -7.60 6.96
C GLY A 56 4.82 -8.89 6.36
N HIS A 57 4.27 -8.86 5.13
CA HIS A 57 3.69 -10.01 4.45
C HIS A 57 4.76 -10.89 3.81
N VAL A 58 5.56 -11.57 4.63
CA VAL A 58 6.70 -12.40 4.22
C VAL A 58 6.31 -13.45 3.17
N HIS A 59 5.16 -14.11 3.35
CA HIS A 59 4.69 -15.12 2.40
C HIS A 59 4.40 -14.53 1.02
N ILE A 60 3.80 -13.34 0.95
CA ILE A 60 3.55 -12.64 -0.32
C ILE A 60 4.86 -12.20 -0.97
N ALA A 61 5.83 -11.74 -0.19
CA ALA A 61 7.16 -11.41 -0.72
C ALA A 61 7.82 -12.62 -1.39
N GLN A 62 7.63 -13.83 -0.84
CA GLN A 62 8.09 -15.06 -1.46
C GLN A 62 7.36 -15.35 -2.78
N ILE A 63 6.01 -15.26 -2.80
CA ILE A 63 5.21 -15.44 -4.03
C ILE A 63 5.70 -14.51 -5.14
N LEU A 64 5.93 -13.24 -4.84
CA LEU A 64 6.42 -12.25 -5.80
C LEU A 64 7.82 -12.62 -6.32
N THR A 65 8.71 -13.06 -5.45
CA THR A 65 10.08 -13.50 -5.83
C THR A 65 10.04 -14.71 -6.76
N ASP A 66 9.24 -15.72 -6.42
CA ASP A 66 9.11 -16.94 -7.21
C ASP A 66 8.47 -16.64 -8.57
N CYS A 67 7.46 -15.78 -8.60
CA CYS A 67 6.80 -15.36 -9.83
C CYS A 67 7.75 -14.59 -10.76
N ALA A 68 8.54 -13.66 -10.21
CA ALA A 68 9.54 -12.91 -10.98
C ALA A 68 10.63 -13.83 -11.55
N ALA A 69 11.15 -14.76 -10.73
CA ALA A 69 12.13 -15.74 -11.19
C ALA A 69 11.58 -16.60 -12.35
N GLN A 70 10.31 -17.01 -12.28
CA GLN A 70 9.65 -17.75 -13.36
C GLN A 70 9.42 -16.91 -14.62
N ALA A 71 9.21 -15.60 -14.48
CA ALA A 71 9.06 -14.67 -15.60
C ALA A 71 10.41 -14.22 -16.19
N GLY A 72 11.54 -14.62 -15.59
CA GLY A 72 12.87 -14.14 -15.97
C GLY A 72 13.09 -12.66 -15.62
N LEU A 73 12.30 -12.13 -14.69
CA LEU A 73 12.39 -10.75 -14.20
C LEU A 73 13.23 -10.71 -12.92
N HIS A 74 14.02 -9.65 -12.78
CA HIS A 74 14.75 -9.39 -11.54
C HIS A 74 14.09 -8.21 -10.82
N ILE A 75 13.18 -8.51 -9.89
CA ILE A 75 12.66 -7.49 -8.99
C ILE A 75 13.77 -7.10 -8.00
N ALA A 76 14.28 -5.88 -8.14
CA ALA A 76 15.16 -5.32 -7.13
C ALA A 76 14.38 -5.27 -5.81
N ALA A 77 15.00 -5.76 -4.74
CA ALA A 77 14.57 -5.41 -3.40
C ALA A 77 14.75 -3.90 -3.27
N GLU A 78 13.75 -3.11 -3.65
CA GLU A 78 13.79 -1.67 -3.42
C GLU A 78 13.94 -1.49 -1.89
N ASP A 79 15.07 -0.92 -1.49
CA ASP A 79 15.46 -0.74 -0.09
C ASP A 79 14.46 0.19 0.57
N VAL A 80 13.58 -0.37 1.42
CA VAL A 80 12.86 0.43 2.40
C VAL A 80 13.74 0.45 3.65
N PRO A 81 14.21 1.63 4.10
CA PRO A 81 14.63 1.78 5.48
C PRO A 81 13.40 1.47 6.33
N LEU A 82 13.39 0.29 6.97
CA LEU A 82 12.41 -0.13 7.97
C LEU A 82 12.59 0.70 9.27
N ALA A 83 12.67 2.02 9.14
CA ALA A 83 12.76 2.93 10.26
C ALA A 83 11.38 3.01 10.93
N ASN A 84 11.10 1.97 11.73
CA ASN A 84 9.86 1.57 12.39
C ASN A 84 9.23 0.35 11.74
N GLN A 85 9.35 -0.78 12.44
CA GLN A 85 8.46 -1.92 12.30
C GLN A 85 7.03 -1.38 12.46
N PRO A 86 6.20 -1.40 11.41
CA PRO A 86 4.89 -0.79 11.53
C PRO A 86 4.00 -1.63 12.44
N SER A 87 3.22 -0.94 13.26
CA SER A 87 2.13 -1.52 14.04
C SER A 87 1.08 -2.07 13.09
N LEU A 88 0.94 -3.40 13.10
CA LEU A 88 -0.11 -4.09 12.35
C LEU A 88 -1.48 -3.45 12.62
N PHE A 89 -2.38 -3.60 11.66
CA PHE A 89 -3.73 -3.08 11.76
C PHE A 89 -4.42 -3.53 13.07
N SER A 90 -5.01 -2.56 13.78
CA SER A 90 -5.85 -2.76 14.95
C SER A 90 -7.12 -1.94 14.78
N ALA A 91 -8.27 -2.60 14.85
CA ALA A 91 -9.58 -1.96 14.73
C ALA A 91 -9.88 -0.94 15.85
N HIS A 92 -9.05 -0.89 16.90
CA HIS A 92 -9.20 0.02 18.03
C HIS A 92 -8.38 1.30 17.90
N LEU A 93 -7.57 1.41 16.83
CA LEU A 93 -6.70 2.54 16.58
C LEU A 93 -7.12 3.19 15.25
N PRO A 94 -7.08 4.54 15.11
CA PRO A 94 -7.00 5.15 13.79
C PRO A 94 -5.91 4.50 12.93
N TRP A 95 -6.16 4.44 11.64
CA TRP A 95 -5.24 3.89 10.65
C TRP A 95 -4.84 4.95 9.63
N CYS A 96 -3.84 4.63 8.83
CA CYS A 96 -3.56 5.34 7.59
C CYS A 96 -4.43 4.77 6.46
N ASP A 97 -5.32 5.57 5.85
CA ASP A 97 -6.17 5.16 4.72
C ASP A 97 -5.38 4.83 3.45
N ALA A 98 -4.11 5.22 3.38
CA ALA A 98 -3.24 4.90 2.24
C ALA A 98 -2.57 3.52 2.38
N CYS A 99 -2.01 3.23 3.56
CA CYS A 99 -1.20 2.03 3.80
C CYS A 99 -1.77 1.07 4.84
N THR A 100 -2.99 1.31 5.34
CA THR A 100 -3.77 0.45 6.24
C THR A 100 -3.10 0.05 7.56
N LEU A 101 -2.00 0.71 7.91
CA LEU A 101 -1.26 0.52 9.16
C LEU A 101 -1.87 1.39 10.27
N SER A 102 -1.78 0.91 11.51
CA SER A 102 -2.32 1.64 12.66
C SER A 102 -1.45 2.84 12.99
N ILE A 103 -2.05 4.02 13.14
CA ILE A 103 -1.38 5.22 13.67
C ILE A 103 -1.30 5.04 15.18
N CYS A 104 -0.11 4.93 15.76
CA CYS A 104 0.13 4.75 17.20
C CYS A 104 0.46 6.09 17.90
N ASP A 105 0.49 6.08 19.22
CA ASP A 105 0.84 7.26 20.00
C ASP A 105 2.29 7.68 19.69
N GLY A 106 2.49 8.97 19.43
CA GLY A 106 3.75 9.55 18.96
C GLY A 106 3.91 9.60 17.43
N ASP A 107 3.02 8.96 16.66
CA ASP A 107 3.10 9.02 15.20
C ASP A 107 2.61 10.37 14.66
N GLU A 108 3.36 10.89 13.68
CA GLU A 108 2.97 12.06 12.90
C GLU A 108 2.11 11.66 11.71
N TYR A 109 0.96 12.31 11.57
CA TYR A 109 0.00 12.01 10.52
C TYR A 109 -0.76 13.26 10.08
N GLN A 110 -1.44 13.16 8.96
CA GLN A 110 -2.36 14.16 8.45
C GLN A 110 -3.78 13.63 8.55
N ALA A 111 -4.69 14.46 9.06
CA ALA A 111 -6.10 14.15 9.16
C ALA A 111 -6.91 15.11 8.28
N CYS A 112 -7.98 14.59 7.67
CA CYS A 112 -8.99 15.40 7.02
C CYS A 112 -10.30 15.28 7.80
N GLU A 113 -10.87 16.42 8.18
CA GLU A 113 -12.10 16.50 8.99
C GLU A 113 -13.38 16.28 8.16
N THR A 114 -13.26 16.10 6.85
CA THR A 114 -14.41 15.98 5.92
C THR A 114 -14.43 14.65 5.18
N CYS A 115 -13.29 14.19 4.66
CA CYS A 115 -13.18 12.89 4.00
C CYS A 115 -13.59 11.77 4.96
N VAL A 116 -14.38 10.81 4.45
CA VAL A 116 -14.83 9.62 5.21
C VAL A 116 -15.51 10.00 6.54
N GLY A 117 -16.29 11.08 6.56
CA GLY A 117 -16.94 11.55 7.79
C GLY A 117 -15.97 12.03 8.87
N GLY A 118 -14.78 12.50 8.47
CA GLY A 118 -13.76 13.01 9.37
C GLY A 118 -12.79 11.97 9.92
N SER A 119 -12.89 10.72 9.47
CA SER A 119 -11.99 9.64 9.89
C SER A 119 -10.79 9.45 8.96
N PHE A 120 -10.71 10.22 7.87
CA PHE A 120 -9.61 10.09 6.91
C PHE A 120 -8.30 10.57 7.51
N ALA A 121 -7.33 9.66 7.59
CA ALA A 121 -6.01 9.93 8.13
C ALA A 121 -4.94 9.23 7.29
N ILE A 122 -3.79 9.88 7.10
CA ILE A 122 -2.64 9.29 6.41
C ILE A 122 -1.37 9.65 7.17
N PHE A 123 -0.37 8.76 7.21
CA PHE A 123 0.92 9.11 7.83
C PHE A 123 1.61 10.27 7.12
N SER A 124 2.44 11.02 7.86
CA SER A 124 3.30 12.08 7.30
C SER A 124 4.14 11.59 6.12
N GLU A 125 4.65 10.37 6.19
CA GLU A 125 5.36 9.74 5.08
C GLU A 125 4.45 9.58 3.84
N CYS A 126 3.23 9.06 4.02
CA CYS A 126 2.28 8.89 2.91
C CYS A 126 1.88 10.23 2.29
N PHE A 127 1.73 11.28 3.11
CA PHE A 127 1.50 12.63 2.63
C PHE A 127 2.69 13.19 1.83
N GLN A 128 3.92 12.99 2.31
CA GLN A 128 5.14 13.40 1.60
C GLN A 128 5.30 12.66 0.27
N MET A 129 4.82 11.43 0.18
CA MET A 129 4.77 10.64 -1.06
C MET A 129 3.69 11.11 -2.05
N GLY A 130 2.87 12.09 -1.69
CA GLY A 130 1.88 12.68 -2.59
C GLY A 130 0.44 12.23 -2.36
N VAL A 131 0.16 11.41 -1.35
CA VAL A 131 -1.23 11.05 -1.01
C VAL A 131 -1.97 12.29 -0.52
N ARG A 132 -3.20 12.50 -1.00
CA ARG A 132 -4.06 13.65 -0.69
C ARG A 132 -5.47 13.19 -0.32
N CYS A 133 -6.33 14.14 -0.01
CA CYS A 133 -7.76 13.92 0.20
C CYS A 133 -8.42 13.26 -1.01
N LEU A 134 -9.59 12.63 -0.78
CA LEU A 134 -10.43 12.09 -1.84
C LEU A 134 -11.07 13.16 -2.73
N ASP A 135 -11.10 14.40 -2.23
CA ASP A 135 -11.57 15.60 -2.91
C ASP A 135 -10.51 16.71 -2.75
N ASP A 136 -10.15 17.36 -3.85
CA ASP A 136 -9.09 18.37 -3.90
C ASP A 136 -9.43 19.66 -3.13
N SER A 137 -10.71 19.89 -2.81
CA SER A 137 -11.14 21.04 -2.00
C SER A 137 -10.88 20.87 -0.51
N HIS A 138 -10.65 19.64 -0.05
CA HIS A 138 -10.43 19.34 1.35
C HIS A 138 -8.95 19.55 1.74
N VAL A 139 -8.74 19.91 3.01
CA VAL A 139 -7.40 20.16 3.55
C VAL A 139 -6.99 19.05 4.50
N LEU A 140 -5.73 18.63 4.39
CA LEU A 140 -5.06 17.75 5.33
C LEU A 140 -4.34 18.59 6.39
N LEU A 141 -4.67 18.36 7.65
CA LEU A 141 -4.07 19.05 8.79
C LEU A 141 -3.08 18.13 9.49
N SER A 142 -1.87 18.63 9.77
CA SER A 142 -0.86 17.89 10.52
C SER A 142 -1.30 17.67 11.97
N ARG A 143 -1.11 16.45 12.46
CA ARG A 143 -1.46 15.97 13.80
C ARG A 143 -0.34 15.08 14.34
N VAL A 144 -0.31 14.94 15.65
CA VAL A 144 0.46 13.91 16.36
C VAL A 144 -0.55 13.19 17.25
N ARG A 145 -0.52 11.86 17.26
CA ARG A 145 -1.41 11.07 18.11
C ARG A 145 -0.84 10.97 19.51
#